data_AF-A0A958I7W1-F1
#
_entry.id   AF-A0A958I7W1-F1
#
_cell.length_a   1.000
_cell.length_b   1.000
_cell.length_c   1.000
_cell.angle_alpha   90.00
_cell.angle_beta   90.00
_cell.angle_gamma   90.00
#
_symmetry.space_group_name_H-M   'P 1'
#
loop_
_entity.id
_entity.type
_entity.pdbx_description
1 polymer ?
#
loop_
_entity_poly.entity_id
_entity_poly.type
_entity_poly.pdbx_seq_one_letter_code
_entity_poly.pdbx_strand_id
1 'polypeptide(L)'
;FGLVKHQVERIKAGKPYVSIDSVADFRELTEIKIQAGTTGLFMVGGGVPKNFAQDTVVCAEILGHDNVEMHKYAVQITVADVRDGACSSSTLKEACSWGKVDVALEQMVFAEATTVAPIIVSDAYHRGAWKSRPHRKWAKLFA
;
A
#
# COMPACT_ATOMS: atom_id res chain seq x y z
N PHE A 1 -6.80 -22.06 -9.48
CA PHE A 1 -6.96 -23.25 -10.36
C PHE A 1 -6.73 -22.96 -11.85
N GLY A 2 -7.28 -21.87 -12.42
CA GLY A 2 -7.14 -21.56 -13.86
C GLY A 2 -5.69 -21.41 -14.36
N LEU A 3 -4.86 -20.60 -13.68
CA LEU A 3 -3.45 -20.40 -14.09
C LEU A 3 -2.61 -21.68 -13.96
N VAL A 4 -2.90 -22.51 -12.95
CA VAL A 4 -2.23 -23.82 -12.77
C VAL A 4 -2.58 -24.76 -13.93
N LYS A 5 -3.86 -24.85 -14.31
CA LYS A 5 -4.30 -25.63 -15.48
C LYS A 5 -3.62 -25.14 -16.75
N HIS A 6 -3.61 -23.82 -16.98
CA HIS A 6 -2.92 -23.20 -18.12
C HIS A 6 -1.44 -23.58 -18.18
N GLN A 7 -0.71 -23.45 -17.06
CA GLN A 7 0.70 -23.82 -17.01
C GLN A 7 0.91 -25.30 -17.34
N VAL A 8 0.13 -26.20 -16.75
CA VAL A 8 0.21 -27.64 -17.02
C VAL A 8 -0.03 -27.95 -18.51
N GLU A 9 -1.04 -27.35 -19.13
CA GLU A 9 -1.37 -27.58 -20.55
C GLU A 9 -0.30 -27.01 -21.49
N ARG A 10 0.24 -25.84 -21.18
CA ARG A 10 1.30 -25.19 -21.99
C ARG A 10 2.64 -25.91 -21.85
N ILE A 11 2.99 -26.37 -20.66
CA ILE A 11 4.19 -27.20 -20.40
C ILE A 11 4.11 -28.49 -21.21
N LYS A 12 2.97 -29.21 -21.16
CA LYS A 12 2.75 -30.43 -21.97
C LYS A 12 2.89 -30.17 -23.48
N ALA A 13 2.44 -29.00 -23.93
CA ALA A 13 2.53 -28.60 -25.33
C ALA A 13 3.91 -28.04 -25.73
N GLY A 14 4.89 -27.95 -24.82
CA GLY A 14 6.20 -27.33 -25.08
C GLY A 14 6.11 -25.83 -25.42
N LYS A 15 5.10 -25.12 -24.90
CA LYS A 15 4.82 -23.73 -25.22
C LYS A 15 5.03 -22.82 -24.00
N PRO A 16 5.37 -21.53 -24.21
CA PRO A 16 5.48 -20.57 -23.11
C PRO A 16 4.14 -20.40 -22.39
N TYR A 17 4.16 -20.14 -21.09
CA TYR A 17 2.98 -19.94 -20.27
C TYR A 17 3.00 -18.56 -19.60
N VAL A 18 1.86 -18.19 -19.02
CA VAL A 18 1.74 -16.93 -18.29
C VAL A 18 2.31 -17.12 -16.89
N SER A 19 3.08 -16.15 -16.44
CA SER A 19 3.55 -16.01 -15.06
C SER A 19 3.10 -14.66 -14.50
N ILE A 20 2.92 -14.60 -13.19
CA ILE A 20 2.73 -13.35 -12.45
C ILE A 20 4.04 -13.06 -11.74
N ASP A 21 4.59 -11.86 -11.93
CA ASP A 21 5.81 -11.43 -11.29
C ASP A 21 5.49 -10.44 -10.16
N SER A 22 5.29 -10.98 -8.96
CA SER A 22 5.02 -10.16 -7.77
C SER A 22 6.23 -9.33 -7.32
N VAL A 23 7.45 -9.67 -7.78
CA VAL A 23 8.67 -8.89 -7.46
C VAL A 23 8.71 -7.66 -8.34
N ALA A 24 8.36 -7.78 -9.62
CA ALA A 24 8.21 -6.63 -10.51
C ALA A 24 7.16 -5.65 -9.97
N ASP A 25 5.99 -6.13 -9.54
CA ASP A 25 4.93 -5.30 -8.94
C ASP A 25 5.45 -4.50 -7.73
N PHE A 26 6.17 -5.16 -6.81
CA PHE A 26 6.69 -4.50 -5.61
C PHE A 26 7.80 -3.49 -5.94
N ARG A 27 8.68 -3.82 -6.90
CA ARG A 27 9.71 -2.90 -7.39
C ARG A 27 9.09 -1.63 -8.00
N GLU A 28 8.08 -1.79 -8.84
CA GLU A 28 7.38 -0.66 -9.46
C GLU A 28 6.69 0.22 -8.42
N LEU A 29 6.05 -0.39 -7.42
CA LEU A 29 5.45 0.36 -6.31
C LEU A 29 6.50 1.14 -5.50
N THR A 30 7.66 0.54 -5.23
CA THR A 30 8.78 1.20 -4.56
C THR A 30 9.34 2.36 -5.38
N GLU A 31 9.47 2.23 -6.70
CA GLU A 31 9.88 3.34 -7.58
C GLU A 31 8.85 4.48 -7.54
N ILE A 32 7.55 4.18 -7.56
CA ILE A 32 6.51 5.20 -7.37
C ILE A 32 6.71 5.92 -6.03
N LYS A 33 7.00 5.19 -4.95
CA LYS A 33 7.24 5.80 -3.63
C LYS A 33 8.45 6.75 -3.68
N ILE A 34 9.55 6.35 -4.29
CA ILE A 34 10.77 7.17 -4.44
C ILE A 34 10.45 8.47 -5.20
N GLN A 35 9.73 8.38 -6.32
CA GLN A 35 9.37 9.55 -7.14
C GLN A 35 8.25 10.41 -6.53
N ALA A 36 7.43 9.86 -5.65
CA ALA A 36 6.27 10.55 -5.10
C ALA A 36 6.61 11.65 -4.08
N GLY A 37 7.81 11.62 -3.51
CA GLY A 37 8.23 12.47 -2.40
C GLY A 37 7.36 12.22 -1.17
N THR A 38 6.77 13.29 -0.62
CA THR A 38 5.85 13.16 0.51
C THR A 38 4.60 12.37 0.13
N THR A 39 4.34 11.30 0.89
CA THR A 39 3.22 10.37 0.66
C THR A 39 2.39 10.17 1.91
N GLY A 40 1.16 9.69 1.73
CA GLY A 40 0.27 9.30 2.82
C GLY A 40 -0.46 8.00 2.51
N LEU A 41 -0.85 7.28 3.57
CA LEU A 41 -1.55 6.02 3.51
C LEU A 41 -2.99 6.18 3.99
N PHE A 42 -3.94 5.69 3.20
CA PHE A 42 -5.32 5.51 3.60
C PHE A 42 -5.66 4.03 3.44
N MET A 43 -5.72 3.32 4.56
CA MET A 43 -5.80 1.87 4.60
C MET A 43 -7.17 1.45 5.13
N VAL A 44 -7.82 0.53 4.41
CA VAL A 44 -9.10 -0.06 4.79
C VAL A 44 -8.85 -1.54 5.09
N GLY A 45 -8.94 -1.90 6.37
CA GLY A 45 -8.60 -3.21 6.90
C GLY A 45 -7.12 -3.34 7.29
N GLY A 46 -6.54 -4.49 6.97
CA GLY A 46 -5.17 -4.86 7.31
C GLY A 46 -4.64 -5.93 6.34
N GLY A 47 -3.76 -6.81 6.83
CA GLY A 47 -3.21 -7.92 6.07
C GLY A 47 -2.18 -7.50 5.01
N VAL A 48 -2.12 -8.28 3.93
CA VAL A 48 -1.12 -8.09 2.85
C VAL A 48 -1.17 -6.68 2.26
N PRO A 49 -2.33 -6.08 1.92
CA PRO A 49 -2.35 -4.74 1.32
C PRO A 49 -1.75 -3.65 2.20
N LYS A 50 -1.87 -3.77 3.53
CA LYS A 50 -1.26 -2.84 4.50
C LYS A 50 0.26 -2.93 4.44
N ASN A 51 0.80 -4.15 4.63
CA ASN A 51 2.25 -4.35 4.65
C ASN A 51 2.87 -4.01 3.29
N PHE A 52 2.25 -4.46 2.21
CA PHE A 52 2.75 -4.25 0.85
C PHE A 52 2.92 -2.76 0.51
N ALA A 53 2.02 -1.90 0.99
CA ALA A 53 2.17 -0.44 0.82
C ALA A 53 3.23 0.15 1.74
N GLN A 54 3.26 -0.26 3.01
CA GLN A 54 4.19 0.29 4.03
C GLN A 54 5.65 -0.11 3.80
N ASP A 55 5.89 -1.33 3.30
CA ASP A 55 7.25 -1.87 3.11
C ASP A 55 8.00 -1.20 1.96
N THR A 56 7.33 -0.39 1.14
CA THR A 56 7.96 0.38 0.06
C THR A 56 9.05 1.33 0.55
N VAL A 57 8.89 1.89 1.76
CA VAL A 57 9.90 2.77 2.38
C VAL A 57 11.18 1.99 2.70
N VAL A 58 11.02 0.86 3.37
CA VAL A 58 12.13 -0.03 3.75
C VAL A 58 12.80 -0.61 2.51
N CYS A 59 12.01 -0.98 1.50
CA CYS A 59 12.55 -1.47 0.24
C CYS A 59 13.39 -0.40 -0.46
N ALA A 60 12.95 0.86 -0.47
CA ALA A 60 13.72 1.95 -1.06
C ALA A 60 15.05 2.20 -0.32
N GLU A 61 15.04 2.12 1.01
CA GLU A 61 16.26 2.20 1.83
C GLU A 61 17.24 1.06 1.51
N ILE A 62 16.75 -0.19 1.42
CA ILE A 62 17.57 -1.36 1.03
C ILE A 62 18.18 -1.20 -0.37
N LEU A 63 17.48 -0.51 -1.28
CA LEU A 63 17.96 -0.20 -2.63
C LEU A 63 18.96 0.98 -2.67
N GLY A 64 19.33 1.55 -1.52
CA GLY A 64 20.32 2.62 -1.39
C GLY A 64 19.73 4.03 -1.55
N HIS A 65 18.42 4.19 -1.40
CA HIS A 65 17.76 5.50 -1.40
C HIS A 65 17.60 6.01 0.04
N ASP A 66 18.68 6.53 0.62
CA ASP A 66 18.74 6.95 2.03
C ASP A 66 17.89 8.19 2.37
N ASN A 67 17.38 8.90 1.36
CA ASN A 67 16.62 10.15 1.51
C ASN A 67 15.10 9.97 1.27
N VAL A 68 14.58 8.75 1.35
CA VAL A 68 13.14 8.51 1.16
C VAL A 68 12.38 8.84 2.43
N GLU A 69 11.51 9.85 2.37
CA GLU A 69 10.66 10.23 3.49
C GLU A 69 9.71 9.07 3.89
N MET A 70 9.54 8.86 5.19
CA MET A 70 8.46 8.02 5.72
C MET A 70 7.09 8.51 5.23
N HIS A 71 6.07 7.67 5.29
CA HIS A 71 4.71 8.14 5.00
C HIS A 71 4.29 9.18 6.05
N LYS A 72 4.08 10.43 5.61
CA LYS A 72 3.80 11.58 6.48
C LYS A 72 2.41 11.53 7.13
N TYR A 73 1.46 10.90 6.45
CA TYR A 73 0.08 10.77 6.91
C TYR A 73 -0.31 9.30 6.88
N ALA A 74 -0.98 8.80 7.91
CA ALA A 74 -1.53 7.45 7.90
C ALA A 74 -2.89 7.39 8.58
N VAL A 75 -3.89 6.89 7.87
CA VAL A 75 -5.19 6.56 8.44
C VAL A 75 -5.46 5.08 8.17
N GLN A 76 -5.76 4.33 9.22
CA GLN A 76 -6.15 2.92 9.11
C GLN A 76 -7.56 2.72 9.68
N ILE A 77 -8.49 2.25 8.87
CA ILE A 77 -9.78 1.73 9.36
C ILE A 77 -9.60 0.24 9.60
N THR A 78 -9.88 -0.25 10.80
CA THR A 78 -9.70 -1.68 11.11
C THR A 78 -10.65 -2.15 12.20
N VAL A 79 -10.97 -3.45 12.18
CA VAL A 79 -11.63 -4.15 13.30
C VAL A 79 -10.65 -5.05 14.05
N ALA A 80 -9.40 -5.11 13.61
CA ALA A 80 -8.38 -5.98 14.18
C ALA A 80 -7.96 -5.48 15.57
N ASP A 81 -7.86 -6.39 16.52
CA ASP A 81 -7.52 -6.09 17.90
C ASP A 81 -6.01 -6.18 18.09
N VAL A 82 -5.40 -5.12 18.61
CA VAL A 82 -3.94 -5.03 18.83
C VAL A 82 -3.37 -6.17 19.69
N ARG A 83 -4.20 -6.81 20.52
CA ARG A 83 -3.77 -7.89 21.42
C ARG A 83 -3.44 -9.19 20.69
N ASP A 84 -3.92 -9.36 19.46
CA ASP A 84 -3.63 -10.57 18.67
C ASP A 84 -2.19 -10.61 18.12
N GLY A 85 -1.46 -9.49 18.16
CA GLY A 85 -0.08 -9.37 17.68
C GLY A 85 0.09 -9.61 16.17
N ALA A 86 -1.00 -9.62 15.39
CA ALA A 86 -0.95 -9.83 13.95
C ALA A 86 -0.48 -8.58 13.21
N CYS A 87 0.14 -8.73 12.03
CA CYS A 87 0.50 -7.58 11.21
C CYS A 87 -0.72 -6.71 10.82
N SER A 88 -1.90 -7.32 10.74
CA SER A 88 -3.17 -6.64 10.49
C SER A 88 -3.58 -5.68 11.62
N SER A 89 -3.26 -6.03 12.87
CA SER A 89 -3.59 -5.26 14.08
C SER A 89 -2.44 -4.39 14.59
N SER A 90 -1.22 -4.62 14.09
CA SER A 90 -0.03 -3.84 14.42
C SER A 90 -0.32 -2.33 14.36
N THR A 91 0.03 -1.63 15.44
CA THR A 91 -0.30 -0.21 15.56
C THR A 91 0.54 0.63 14.59
N LEU A 92 0.04 1.80 14.20
CA LEU A 92 0.84 2.72 13.38
C LEU A 92 2.07 3.26 14.15
N LYS A 93 2.02 3.28 15.49
CA LYS A 93 3.19 3.52 16.35
C LYS A 93 4.25 2.43 16.23
N GLU A 94 3.84 1.17 16.09
CA GLU A 94 4.75 0.07 15.79
C GLU A 94 5.28 0.19 14.35
N ALA A 95 4.45 0.58 13.38
CA ALA A 95 4.94 0.86 12.02
C ALA A 95 6.00 1.99 11.99
N CYS A 96 5.92 2.96 12.90
CA CYS A 96 6.94 3.99 13.07
C CYS A 96 8.28 3.43 13.56
N SER A 97 8.29 2.43 14.46
CA SER A 97 9.57 1.86 14.93
C SER A 97 10.36 1.17 13.82
N TRP A 98 9.67 0.81 12.73
CA TRP A 98 10.27 0.25 11.52
C TRP A 98 10.58 1.29 10.43
N GLY A 99 10.44 2.57 10.72
CA GLY A 99 10.69 3.63 9.75
C GLY A 99 9.67 3.71 8.61
N LYS A 100 8.46 3.16 8.78
CA LYS A 100 7.46 3.12 7.69
C LYS A 100 6.56 4.36 7.65
N VAL A 101 6.18 4.87 8.82
CA VAL A 101 5.19 5.94 9.00
C VAL A 101 5.71 6.96 10.01
N ASP A 102 5.54 8.25 9.69
CA ASP A 102 5.81 9.35 10.63
C ASP A 102 4.70 9.43 11.69
N VAL A 103 5.08 9.55 12.96
CA VAL A 103 4.18 9.63 14.12
C VAL A 103 3.36 10.91 14.21
N ALA A 104 3.74 11.96 13.47
CA ALA A 104 3.12 13.27 13.65
C ALA A 104 1.63 13.29 13.31
N LEU A 105 1.20 12.54 12.28
CA LEU A 105 -0.15 12.63 11.70
C LEU A 105 -0.71 11.24 11.36
N GLU A 106 -0.95 10.44 12.39
CA GLU A 106 -1.46 9.06 12.30
C GLU A 106 -2.79 8.87 13.06
N GLN A 107 -3.71 8.06 12.52
CA GLN A 107 -4.96 7.72 13.18
C GLN A 107 -5.46 6.31 12.82
N MET A 108 -5.68 5.48 13.84
CA MET A 108 -6.44 4.23 13.72
C MET A 108 -7.91 4.45 14.05
N VAL A 109 -8.81 4.02 13.17
CA VAL A 109 -10.27 4.08 13.31
C VAL A 109 -10.79 2.66 13.52
N PHE A 110 -11.15 2.34 14.76
CA PHE A 110 -11.66 1.01 15.13
C PHE A 110 -13.15 0.90 14.78
N ALA A 111 -13.43 0.56 13.52
CA ALA A 111 -14.79 0.44 13.00
C ALA A 111 -14.83 -0.48 11.77
N GLU A 112 -16.02 -1.00 11.47
CA GLU A 112 -16.27 -1.72 10.23
C GLU A 112 -16.26 -0.74 9.05
N ALA A 113 -15.54 -1.09 7.98
CA ALA A 113 -15.23 -0.21 6.87
C ALA A 113 -16.46 0.37 6.17
N THR A 114 -17.52 -0.41 5.98
CA THR A 114 -18.73 0.06 5.28
C THR A 114 -19.48 1.14 6.05
N THR A 115 -19.29 1.21 7.38
CA THR A 115 -19.94 2.22 8.22
C THR A 115 -19.24 3.58 8.19
N VAL A 116 -17.91 3.61 8.04
CA VAL A 116 -17.11 4.85 8.18
C VAL A 116 -16.45 5.32 6.89
N ALA A 117 -16.04 4.40 6.00
CA ALA A 117 -15.34 4.77 4.78
C ALA A 117 -16.19 5.66 3.85
N PRO A 118 -17.51 5.40 3.64
CA PRO A 118 -18.34 6.27 2.82
C PRO A 118 -18.44 7.70 3.38
N ILE A 119 -18.49 7.85 4.71
CA ILE A 119 -18.58 9.16 5.38
C ILE A 119 -17.28 9.94 5.18
N ILE A 120 -16.13 9.30 5.41
CA ILE A 120 -14.80 9.91 5.23
C ILE A 120 -14.60 10.34 3.77
N VAL A 121 -14.92 9.46 2.82
CA VAL A 121 -14.80 9.76 1.38
C VAL A 121 -15.76 10.87 0.97
N SER A 122 -16.99 10.87 1.48
CA SER A 122 -17.97 11.92 1.22
C SER A 122 -17.48 13.29 1.70
N ASP A 123 -16.99 13.40 2.94
CA ASP A 123 -16.44 14.66 3.48
C ASP A 123 -15.24 15.13 2.65
N ALA A 124 -14.27 14.25 2.36
CA ALA A 124 -13.09 14.59 1.57
C ALA A 124 -13.44 15.04 0.14
N TYR A 125 -14.44 14.42 -0.48
CA TYR A 125 -14.92 14.78 -1.82
C TYR A 125 -15.61 16.14 -1.82
N HIS A 126 -16.51 16.39 -0.88
CA HIS A 126 -17.31 17.63 -0.80
C HIS A 126 -16.49 18.84 -0.38
N ARG A 127 -15.39 18.67 0.37
CA ARG A 127 -14.42 19.74 0.64
C ARG A 127 -13.73 20.27 -0.62
N GLY A 128 -13.75 19.52 -1.72
CA GLY A 128 -13.28 20.00 -3.02
C GLY A 128 -11.76 20.19 -3.15
N ALA A 129 -10.97 19.74 -2.16
CA ALA A 129 -9.51 19.84 -2.18
C ALA A 129 -8.87 19.10 -3.39
N TRP A 130 -9.59 18.16 -4.00
CA TRP A 130 -9.16 17.45 -5.20
C TRP A 130 -9.21 18.31 -6.47
N LYS A 131 -10.01 19.38 -6.51
CA LYS A 131 -10.26 20.18 -7.72
C LYS A 131 -9.01 20.89 -8.26
N SER A 132 -8.13 21.33 -7.36
CA SER A 132 -6.87 21.99 -7.70
C SER A 132 -5.67 21.04 -7.68
N ARG A 133 -5.87 19.75 -7.37
CA ARG A 133 -4.79 18.78 -7.21
C ARG A 133 -4.32 18.31 -8.60
N PRO A 134 -3.00 18.33 -8.88
CA PRO A 134 -2.47 17.80 -10.13
C PRO A 134 -2.70 16.29 -10.23
N HIS A 135 -3.16 15.84 -11.40
CA HIS A 135 -3.35 14.43 -11.69
C HIS A 135 -2.00 13.74 -11.87
N ARG A 136 -1.67 12.76 -11.02
CA ARG A 136 -0.44 11.97 -11.15
C ARG A 136 -0.68 10.79 -12.08
N LYS A 137 0.22 10.55 -13.05
CA LYS A 137 0.11 9.47 -14.06
C LYS A 137 1.26 8.48 -13.90
N TRP A 138 1.33 7.84 -12.73
CA TRP A 138 2.46 6.98 -12.33
C TRP A 138 2.76 5.83 -13.28
N ALA A 139 1.74 5.30 -13.97
CA ALA A 139 1.93 4.27 -14.98
C ALA A 139 2.89 4.69 -16.12
N LYS A 140 3.09 5.99 -16.35
CA LYS A 140 4.04 6.49 -17.36
C LYS A 140 5.51 6.27 -16.99
N LEU A 141 5.82 5.95 -15.73
CA LEU A 141 7.19 5.63 -15.31
C LEU A 141 7.69 4.30 -15.90
N PHE A 142 6.78 3.43 -16.33
CA PHE A 142 7.06 2.05 -16.76
C PHE A 142 6.59 1.78 -18.20
N ALA A 143 6.25 2.84 -18.94
CA ALA A 143 5.73 2.78 -20.31
C ALA A 143 6.83 2.91 -21.37
#